data_AF-C1EBB6-F1
#
_entry.id   AF-C1EBB6-F1
#
_cell.length_a   1.000
_cell.length_b   1.000
_cell.length_c   1.000
_cell.angle_alpha   90.00
_cell.angle_beta   90.00
_cell.angle_gamma   90.00
#
_symmetry.space_group_name_H-M   'P 1'
#
loop_
_entity.id
_entity.type
_entity.pdbx_description
1 polymer ?
#
loop_
_entity_poly.entity_id
_entity_poly.type
_entity_poly.pdbx_seq_one_letter_code
_entity_poly.pdbx_strand_id
1 'polypeptide(L)'
;MDQGERPKFRNVEPRSRQERLANNDKEMLEKLRLEHRRGGAYRYDNPGNIIQPPEDSAAFISEGERFGTNAAQEEYENRRRRILEREEYFERKREANHQRETARWHKVDLEGQWEDEHLAELKEGPVPTRNKSSVRYNFITLQYEDSYEGEALKYQDDIVKRNAALRAGKINHMRMAETRTDYDVITGLPKPKVRVPVPELGPEPVAPEKVEREKPEAYRVDMQYGVGDAAVRETHEKEDWKFGGRGGNTWGR
;
A
#
# COMPACT_ATOMS: atom_id res chain seq x y z
N MET A 1 109.14 -39.93 -34.66
CA MET A 1 108.45 -40.10 -33.36
C MET A 1 108.55 -38.75 -32.67
N ASP A 2 107.51 -38.02 -32.29
CA ASP A 2 106.09 -38.30 -32.04
C ASP A 2 105.30 -37.01 -32.37
N GLN A 3 104.13 -37.09 -33.01
CA GLN A 3 103.37 -35.89 -33.43
C GLN A 3 102.43 -35.45 -32.30
N GLY A 4 102.82 -34.40 -31.57
CA GLY A 4 102.04 -33.83 -30.47
C GLY A 4 100.74 -33.13 -30.94
N GLU A 5 99.63 -33.51 -30.32
CA GLU A 5 98.25 -33.06 -30.57
C GLU A 5 98.08 -31.54 -30.33
N ARG A 6 97.41 -30.82 -31.25
CA ARG A 6 97.17 -29.37 -31.12
C ARG A 6 96.03 -29.10 -30.13
N PRO A 7 96.12 -28.07 -29.26
CA PRO A 7 95.11 -27.78 -28.24
C PRO A 7 93.76 -27.40 -28.85
N LYS A 8 92.69 -28.05 -28.38
CA LYS A 8 91.31 -27.85 -28.82
C LYS A 8 90.78 -26.50 -28.30
N PHE A 9 90.51 -25.54 -29.19
CA PHE A 9 89.95 -24.24 -28.82
C PHE A 9 88.53 -24.41 -28.27
N ARG A 10 88.28 -23.96 -27.04
CA ARG A 10 86.94 -23.95 -26.43
C ARG A 10 86.36 -22.55 -26.57
N ASN A 11 85.37 -22.40 -27.45
CA ASN A 11 84.62 -21.16 -27.56
C ASN A 11 83.65 -21.06 -26.37
N VAL A 12 84.03 -20.29 -25.35
CA VAL A 12 83.16 -19.97 -24.21
C VAL A 12 82.49 -18.64 -24.51
N GLU A 13 81.16 -18.60 -24.41
CA GLU A 13 80.40 -17.37 -24.62
C GLU A 13 80.85 -16.28 -23.62
N PRO A 14 80.99 -15.02 -24.06
CA PRO A 14 81.37 -13.93 -23.19
C PRO A 14 80.28 -13.67 -22.14
N ARG A 15 80.69 -13.51 -20.88
CA ARG A 15 79.78 -13.27 -19.75
C ARG A 15 78.99 -11.98 -19.93
N SER A 16 77.72 -12.01 -19.56
CA SER A 16 76.85 -10.83 -19.58
C SER A 16 77.31 -9.76 -18.58
N ARG A 17 76.83 -8.52 -18.75
CA ARG A 17 77.15 -7.41 -17.82
C ARG A 17 76.66 -7.72 -16.40
N GLN A 18 75.48 -8.34 -16.28
CA GLN A 18 74.89 -8.73 -15.00
C GLN A 18 75.75 -9.80 -14.30
N GLU A 19 76.22 -10.82 -15.03
CA GLU A 19 77.13 -11.83 -14.47
C GLU A 19 78.46 -11.22 -14.01
N ARG A 20 79.01 -10.24 -14.73
CA ARG A 20 80.25 -9.57 -14.31
C ARG A 20 80.06 -8.77 -13.02
N LEU A 21 78.97 -8.04 -12.90
CA LEU A 21 78.65 -7.29 -11.68
C LEU A 21 78.36 -8.23 -10.50
N ALA A 22 77.62 -9.31 -10.74
CA ALA A 22 77.34 -10.29 -9.70
C ALA A 22 78.59 -11.03 -9.22
N ASN A 23 79.62 -11.23 -10.05
CA ASN A 23 80.87 -11.82 -9.59
C ASN A 23 81.64 -10.93 -8.59
N ASN A 24 81.37 -9.63 -8.58
CA ASN A 24 82.01 -8.68 -7.65
C ASN A 24 81.29 -8.60 -6.29
N ASP A 25 80.05 -9.07 -6.20
CA ASP A 25 79.23 -9.00 -4.99
C ASP A 25 78.68 -10.39 -4.63
N LYS A 26 79.00 -10.86 -3.41
CA LYS A 26 78.65 -12.20 -2.95
C LYS A 26 77.13 -12.44 -2.95
N GLU A 27 76.32 -11.44 -2.60
CA GLU A 27 74.87 -11.60 -2.52
C GLU A 27 74.25 -11.77 -3.91
N MET A 28 74.67 -10.92 -4.85
CA MET A 28 74.22 -10.99 -6.25
C MET A 28 74.68 -12.28 -6.94
N LEU A 29 75.88 -12.77 -6.59
CA LEU A 29 76.40 -14.05 -7.08
C LEU A 29 75.53 -15.23 -6.60
N GLU A 30 75.22 -15.28 -5.31
CA GLU A 30 74.36 -16.33 -4.74
C GLU A 30 72.94 -16.28 -5.32
N LYS A 31 72.37 -15.08 -5.54
CA LYS A 31 71.06 -14.93 -6.17
C LYS A 31 71.05 -15.49 -7.60
N LEU A 32 72.04 -15.14 -8.43
CA LEU A 32 72.18 -15.72 -9.78
C LEU A 32 72.38 -17.24 -9.74
N ARG A 33 73.18 -17.76 -8.80
CA ARG A 33 73.36 -19.21 -8.64
C ARG A 33 72.05 -19.91 -8.29
N LEU A 34 71.24 -19.30 -7.43
CA LEU A 34 69.93 -19.82 -7.05
C LEU A 34 68.95 -19.81 -8.23
N GLU A 35 68.92 -18.71 -9.00
CA GLU A 35 68.12 -18.56 -10.22
C GLU A 35 68.50 -19.57 -11.31
N HIS A 36 69.79 -19.84 -11.49
CA HIS A 36 70.29 -20.82 -12.46
C HIS A 36 70.38 -22.25 -11.91
N ARG A 37 69.99 -22.49 -10.65
CA ARG A 37 70.04 -23.83 -10.05
C ARG A 37 69.05 -24.76 -10.77
N ARG A 38 69.60 -25.73 -11.52
CA ARG A 38 68.83 -26.78 -12.20
C ARG A 38 69.20 -28.14 -11.62
N GLY A 39 68.24 -28.80 -10.95
CA GLY A 39 68.41 -30.16 -10.44
C GLY A 39 67.22 -30.61 -9.58
N GLY A 40 66.68 -31.80 -9.86
CA GLY A 40 65.51 -32.37 -9.18
C GLY A 40 64.16 -31.85 -9.74
N ALA A 41 63.07 -32.09 -9.00
CA ALA A 41 61.72 -31.66 -9.37
C ALA A 41 61.39 -30.19 -8.98
N TYR A 42 62.35 -29.46 -8.41
CA TYR A 42 62.15 -28.10 -7.93
C TYR A 42 62.90 -27.10 -8.81
N ARG A 43 62.18 -26.11 -9.32
CA ARG A 43 62.74 -24.93 -10.01
C ARG A 43 62.61 -23.75 -9.05
N TYR A 44 63.68 -22.98 -8.85
CA TYR A 44 63.57 -21.73 -8.11
C TYR A 44 62.69 -20.77 -8.91
N ASP A 45 61.60 -20.34 -8.28
CA ASP A 45 60.74 -19.28 -8.78
C ASP A 45 60.96 -18.06 -7.87
N ASN A 46 61.27 -16.91 -8.47
CA ASN A 46 61.50 -15.69 -7.72
C ASN A 46 60.16 -14.97 -7.58
N PRO A 47 59.54 -14.94 -6.39
CA PRO A 47 58.23 -14.31 -6.20
C PRO A 47 58.26 -12.78 -6.34
N GLY A 48 59.43 -12.18 -6.59
CA GLY A 48 59.57 -10.74 -6.78
C GLY A 48 59.17 -9.96 -5.53
N ASN A 49 58.47 -8.85 -5.72
CA ASN A 49 57.94 -8.05 -4.63
C ASN A 49 56.64 -8.67 -4.11
N ILE A 50 56.69 -9.36 -2.98
CA ILE A 50 55.52 -10.03 -2.37
C ILE A 50 54.42 -9.02 -1.96
N ILE A 51 54.77 -7.75 -1.80
CA ILE A 51 53.85 -6.68 -1.39
C ILE A 51 53.04 -6.16 -2.58
N GLN A 52 53.62 -6.16 -3.78
CA GLN A 52 52.96 -5.64 -4.96
C GLN A 52 52.47 -6.81 -5.82
N PRO A 53 51.15 -6.94 -6.04
CA PRO A 53 50.65 -7.93 -6.98
C PRO A 53 51.26 -7.68 -8.37
N PRO A 54 51.55 -8.73 -9.14
CA PRO A 54 52.11 -8.58 -10.49
C PRO A 54 51.10 -7.87 -11.40
N GLU A 55 51.57 -7.14 -12.40
CA GLU A 55 50.74 -6.30 -13.29
C GLU A 55 49.60 -7.07 -13.98
N ASP A 56 49.84 -8.36 -14.25
CA ASP A 56 48.87 -9.27 -14.88
C ASP A 56 47.81 -9.82 -13.89
N SER A 57 47.93 -9.52 -12.60
CA SER A 57 46.98 -9.96 -11.58
C SER A 57 45.78 -9.02 -11.52
N ALA A 58 44.58 -9.58 -11.29
CA ALA A 58 43.38 -8.80 -10.99
C ALA A 58 43.50 -7.93 -9.72
N ALA A 59 44.50 -8.20 -8.87
CA ALA A 59 44.79 -7.39 -7.70
C ALA A 59 45.71 -6.19 -7.99
N PHE A 60 46.28 -6.08 -9.19
CA PHE A 60 47.12 -4.96 -9.58
C PHE A 60 46.28 -3.72 -9.85
N ILE A 61 46.74 -2.60 -9.30
CA ILE A 61 46.20 -1.27 -9.53
C ILE A 61 47.36 -0.32 -9.73
N SER A 62 47.27 0.55 -10.74
CA SER A 62 48.31 1.54 -10.96
C SER A 62 48.34 2.56 -9.81
N GLU A 63 49.50 3.17 -9.55
CA GLU A 63 49.64 4.14 -8.46
C GLU A 63 48.71 5.37 -8.64
N GLY A 64 48.41 5.74 -9.90
CA GLY A 64 47.48 6.82 -10.22
C GLY A 64 46.01 6.46 -9.96
N GLU A 65 45.62 5.19 -10.11
CA GLU A 65 44.26 4.71 -9.83
C GLU A 65 44.09 4.32 -8.36
N ARG A 66 45.18 4.10 -7.64
CA ARG A 66 45.19 3.80 -6.21
C ARG A 66 44.60 4.93 -5.37
N PHE A 67 44.69 6.17 -5.84
CA PHE A 67 44.17 7.35 -5.18
C PHE A 67 43.06 7.98 -6.01
N GLY A 68 41.88 8.17 -5.40
CA GLY A 68 40.79 8.89 -6.05
C GLY A 68 41.13 10.36 -6.25
N THR A 69 41.60 10.75 -7.44
CA THR A 69 41.93 12.15 -7.78
C THR A 69 40.71 13.04 -7.94
N ASN A 70 39.51 12.45 -8.08
CA ASN A 70 38.28 13.15 -8.48
C ASN A 70 37.30 13.39 -7.32
N ALA A 71 37.77 13.45 -6.08
CA ALA A 71 36.92 13.65 -4.90
C ALA A 71 36.01 14.90 -5.01
N ALA A 72 36.48 15.97 -5.64
CA ALA A 72 35.70 17.19 -5.84
C ALA A 72 34.51 16.98 -6.80
N GLN A 73 34.68 16.13 -7.83
CA GLN A 73 33.62 15.83 -8.78
C GLN A 73 32.56 14.93 -8.16
N GLU A 74 32.97 13.90 -7.42
CA GLU A 74 32.04 13.03 -6.70
C GLU A 74 31.19 13.82 -5.69
N GLU A 75 31.79 14.79 -5.00
CA GLU A 75 31.09 15.66 -4.05
C GLU A 75 30.05 16.55 -4.75
N TYR A 76 30.41 17.13 -5.90
CA TYR A 76 29.50 17.92 -6.73
C TYR A 76 28.31 17.08 -7.23
N GLU A 77 28.58 15.89 -7.74
CA GLU A 77 27.54 14.97 -8.22
C GLU A 77 26.60 14.54 -7.08
N ASN A 78 27.15 14.29 -5.89
CA ASN A 78 26.35 13.99 -4.70
C ASN A 78 25.46 15.15 -4.28
N ARG A 79 25.95 16.40 -4.32
CA ARG A 79 25.12 17.59 -4.05
C ARG A 79 24.00 17.72 -5.08
N ARG A 80 24.33 17.58 -6.37
CA ARG A 80 23.37 17.69 -7.46
C ARG A 80 22.28 16.63 -7.35
N ARG A 81 22.64 15.38 -7.02
CA ARG A 81 21.70 14.29 -6.78
C ARG A 81 20.70 14.63 -5.67
N ARG A 82 21.17 15.13 -4.53
CA ARG A 82 20.30 15.55 -3.41
C ARG A 82 19.34 16.68 -3.78
N ILE A 83 19.78 17.61 -4.62
CA ILE A 83 18.93 18.71 -5.11
C ILE A 83 17.84 18.15 -6.01
N LEU A 84 18.22 17.32 -6.97
CA LEU A 84 17.31 16.69 -7.93
C LEU A 84 16.27 15.82 -7.23
N GLU A 85 16.69 14.93 -6.31
CA GLU A 85 15.78 14.10 -5.51
C GLU A 85 14.75 14.94 -4.73
N ARG A 86 15.18 16.09 -4.22
CA ARG A 86 14.30 17.02 -3.49
C ARG A 86 13.32 17.72 -4.44
N GLU A 87 13.77 18.15 -5.61
CA GLU A 87 12.94 18.77 -6.63
C GLU A 87 11.86 17.79 -7.13
N GLU A 88 12.26 16.55 -7.49
CA GLU A 88 11.34 15.49 -7.89
C GLU A 88 10.31 15.16 -6.80
N TYR A 89 10.73 15.14 -5.54
CA TYR A 89 9.81 14.97 -4.41
C TYR A 89 8.76 16.09 -4.35
N PHE A 90 9.18 17.34 -4.49
CA PHE A 90 8.26 18.47 -4.46
C PHE A 90 7.32 18.51 -5.67
N GLU A 91 7.81 18.20 -6.86
CA GLU A 91 7.01 18.15 -8.07
C GLU A 91 5.94 17.07 -7.98
N ARG A 92 6.31 15.84 -7.62
CA ARG A 92 5.37 14.74 -7.40
C ARG A 92 4.32 15.08 -6.34
N LYS A 93 4.73 15.72 -5.24
CA LYS A 93 3.78 16.16 -4.19
C LYS A 93 2.83 17.24 -4.70
N ARG A 94 3.33 18.20 -5.49
CA ARG A 94 2.52 19.28 -6.08
C ARG A 94 1.51 18.70 -7.06
N GLU A 95 1.93 17.78 -7.91
CA GLU A 95 1.10 17.14 -8.92
C GLU A 95 0.01 16.28 -8.28
N ALA A 96 0.35 15.48 -7.27
CA ALA A 96 -0.63 14.69 -6.51
C ALA A 96 -1.68 15.58 -5.81
N ASN A 97 -1.27 16.71 -5.23
CA ASN A 97 -2.20 17.65 -4.62
C ASN A 97 -3.08 18.34 -5.66
N HIS A 98 -2.51 18.76 -6.80
CA HIS A 98 -3.26 19.34 -7.90
C HIS A 98 -4.32 18.38 -8.45
N GLN A 99 -3.98 17.11 -8.62
CA GLN A 99 -4.92 16.07 -9.06
C GLN A 99 -6.05 15.84 -8.06
N ARG A 100 -5.76 15.79 -6.75
CA ARG A 100 -6.80 15.68 -5.72
C ARG A 100 -7.72 16.90 -5.69
N GLU A 101 -7.14 18.08 -5.84
CA GLU A 101 -7.87 19.35 -5.83
C GLU A 101 -8.83 19.43 -7.03
N THR A 102 -8.32 19.14 -8.23
CA THR A 102 -9.12 19.10 -9.46
C THR A 102 -10.23 18.04 -9.40
N ALA A 103 -9.97 16.86 -8.84
CA ALA A 103 -11.01 15.85 -8.57
C ALA A 103 -12.13 16.40 -7.69
N ARG A 104 -11.75 17.09 -6.60
CA ARG A 104 -12.70 17.64 -5.65
C ARG A 104 -13.56 18.70 -6.31
N TRP A 105 -12.96 19.62 -7.06
CA TRP A 105 -13.70 20.65 -7.80
C TRP A 105 -14.63 20.05 -8.84
N HIS A 106 -14.17 19.06 -9.62
CA HIS A 106 -15.03 18.38 -10.59
C HIS A 106 -16.24 17.70 -9.93
N LYS A 107 -16.07 17.13 -8.73
CA LYS A 107 -17.20 16.56 -7.98
C LYS A 107 -18.19 17.65 -7.55
N VAL A 108 -17.69 18.78 -7.04
CA VAL A 108 -18.53 19.92 -6.65
C VAL A 108 -19.29 20.48 -7.85
N ASP A 109 -18.63 20.60 -9.01
CA ASP A 109 -19.25 21.11 -10.23
C ASP A 109 -20.37 20.19 -10.73
N LEU A 110 -20.16 18.87 -10.69
CA LEU A 110 -21.21 17.90 -11.04
C LEU A 110 -22.38 17.91 -10.06
N GLU A 111 -22.11 18.01 -8.76
CA GLU A 111 -23.16 18.14 -7.74
C GLU A 111 -23.97 19.42 -7.97
N GLY A 112 -23.30 20.54 -8.27
CA GLY A 112 -23.96 21.80 -8.62
C GLY A 112 -24.81 21.70 -9.89
N GLN A 113 -24.29 21.08 -10.95
CA GLN A 113 -25.05 20.85 -12.19
C GLN A 113 -26.29 19.99 -11.93
N TRP A 114 -26.17 18.94 -11.12
CA TRP A 114 -27.30 18.08 -10.77
C TRP A 114 -28.36 18.82 -9.95
N GLU A 115 -27.95 19.66 -9.00
CA GLU A 115 -28.86 20.51 -8.24
C GLU A 115 -29.58 21.53 -9.13
N ASP A 116 -28.85 22.16 -10.05
CA ASP A 116 -29.39 23.11 -11.02
C ASP A 116 -30.40 22.44 -11.96
N GLU A 117 -30.09 21.25 -12.48
CA GLU A 117 -31.00 20.44 -13.30
C GLU A 117 -32.25 20.05 -12.51
N HIS A 118 -32.10 19.60 -11.26
CA HIS A 118 -33.22 19.27 -10.40
C HIS A 118 -34.12 20.47 -10.10
N LEU A 119 -33.52 21.64 -9.86
CA LEU A 119 -34.25 22.90 -9.66
C LEU A 119 -34.94 23.37 -10.94
N ALA A 120 -34.31 23.19 -12.10
CA ALA A 120 -34.92 23.49 -13.39
C ALA A 120 -36.15 22.61 -13.64
N GLU A 121 -36.06 21.31 -13.39
CA GLU A 121 -37.20 20.39 -13.48
C GLU A 121 -38.33 20.76 -12.50
N LEU A 122 -38.00 21.12 -11.26
CA LEU A 122 -38.98 21.59 -10.28
C LEU A 122 -39.68 22.88 -10.74
N LYS A 123 -38.95 23.76 -11.43
CA LYS A 123 -39.46 25.02 -11.96
C LYS A 123 -40.35 24.81 -13.19
N GLU A 124 -40.00 23.86 -14.06
CA GLU A 124 -40.79 23.50 -15.25
C GLU A 124 -41.99 22.59 -14.91
N GLY A 125 -41.90 21.86 -13.81
CA GLY A 125 -42.96 20.98 -13.33
C GLY A 125 -44.24 21.71 -12.92
N PRO A 126 -45.37 20.99 -12.83
CA PRO A 126 -46.63 21.58 -12.40
C PRO A 126 -46.50 22.08 -10.96
N VAL A 127 -46.54 23.41 -10.79
CA VAL A 127 -46.52 24.05 -9.48
C VAL A 127 -47.69 23.50 -8.65
N PRO A 128 -47.43 22.95 -7.44
CA PRO A 128 -48.49 22.50 -6.57
C PRO A 128 -49.44 23.67 -6.27
N THR A 129 -50.69 23.55 -6.70
CA THR A 129 -51.71 24.58 -6.49
C THR A 129 -52.15 24.72 -5.03
N ARG A 130 -51.72 23.78 -4.18
CA ARG A 130 -52.06 23.70 -2.76
C ARG A 130 -50.84 23.29 -1.95
N ASN A 131 -50.72 23.85 -0.74
CA ASN A 131 -49.74 23.42 0.25
C ASN A 131 -50.05 21.97 0.65
N LYS A 132 -49.15 21.05 0.34
CA LYS A 132 -49.22 19.65 0.78
C LYS A 132 -48.58 19.54 2.17
N SER A 133 -49.18 18.76 3.06
CA SER A 133 -48.56 18.41 4.34
C SER A 133 -47.35 17.50 4.12
N SER A 134 -46.43 17.49 5.09
CA SER A 134 -45.30 16.55 5.10
C SER A 134 -45.75 15.08 5.22
N VAL A 135 -46.97 14.85 5.70
CA VAL A 135 -47.56 13.52 5.84
C VAL A 135 -48.63 13.31 4.76
N ARG A 136 -48.67 12.09 4.21
CA ARG A 136 -49.54 11.65 3.10
C ARG A 136 -50.97 11.29 3.52
N TYR A 137 -51.56 12.10 4.39
CA TYR A 137 -52.98 12.06 4.68
C TYR A 137 -53.52 13.48 4.79
N ASN A 138 -54.80 13.64 4.49
CA ASN A 138 -55.49 14.91 4.61
C ASN A 138 -55.88 15.17 6.08
N PHE A 139 -55.34 16.22 6.69
CA PHE A 139 -55.60 16.56 8.10
C PHE A 139 -57.06 16.93 8.40
N ILE A 140 -57.84 17.34 7.40
CA ILE A 140 -59.26 17.70 7.58
C ILE A 140 -60.14 16.46 7.46
N THR A 141 -59.97 15.68 6.39
CA THR A 141 -60.82 14.50 6.15
C THR A 141 -60.31 13.24 6.85
N LEU A 142 -59.07 13.27 7.37
CA LEU A 142 -58.34 12.13 7.94
C LEU A 142 -58.17 10.96 6.97
N GLN A 143 -58.40 11.19 5.68
CA GLN A 143 -58.24 10.20 4.63
C GLN A 143 -56.80 10.20 4.15
N TYR A 144 -56.24 9.00 3.96
CA TYR A 144 -54.96 8.82 3.29
C TYR A 144 -55.07 9.26 1.83
N GLU A 145 -53.96 9.75 1.25
CA GLU A 145 -53.94 10.09 -0.18
C GLU A 145 -53.95 8.82 -1.04
N ASP A 146 -54.61 8.87 -2.20
CA ASP A 146 -54.60 7.82 -3.23
C ASP A 146 -53.25 7.80 -3.97
N SER A 147 -52.18 7.50 -3.24
CA SER A 147 -50.82 7.38 -3.73
C SER A 147 -50.13 6.21 -3.04
N TYR A 148 -49.09 5.65 -3.66
CA TYR A 148 -48.29 4.59 -3.03
C TYR A 148 -47.80 4.97 -1.63
N GLU A 149 -47.34 6.20 -1.45
CA GLU A 149 -46.85 6.68 -0.15
C GLU A 149 -47.99 6.82 0.89
N GLY A 150 -49.19 7.18 0.44
CA GLY A 150 -50.40 7.21 1.28
C GLY A 150 -50.85 5.81 1.70
N GLU A 151 -50.83 4.85 0.78
CA GLU A 151 -51.12 3.44 1.06
C GLU A 151 -50.07 2.82 1.99
N ALA A 152 -48.79 3.14 1.79
CA ALA A 152 -47.70 2.70 2.66
C ALA A 152 -47.88 3.22 4.09
N LEU A 153 -48.26 4.49 4.25
CA LEU A 153 -48.57 5.06 5.56
C LEU A 153 -49.76 4.37 6.23
N LYS A 154 -50.83 4.12 5.47
CA LYS A 154 -52.01 3.38 5.95
C LYS A 154 -51.63 1.98 6.42
N TYR A 155 -50.83 1.27 5.64
CA TYR A 155 -50.36 -0.07 5.98
C TYR A 155 -49.54 -0.08 7.28
N GLN A 156 -48.63 0.89 7.46
CA GLN A 156 -47.86 1.05 8.70
C GLN A 156 -48.77 1.30 9.91
N ASP A 157 -49.75 2.21 9.77
CA ASP A 157 -50.72 2.49 10.84
C ASP A 157 -51.58 1.27 11.18
N ASP A 158 -51.98 0.49 10.18
CA ASP A 158 -52.77 -0.73 10.36
C ASP A 158 -51.96 -1.85 11.04
N ILE A 159 -50.64 -1.93 10.78
CA ILE A 159 -49.73 -2.79 11.56
C ILE A 159 -49.73 -2.35 13.03
N VAL A 160 -49.64 -1.05 13.31
CA VAL A 160 -49.65 -0.53 14.69
C VAL A 160 -50.96 -0.86 15.38
N LYS A 161 -52.10 -0.66 14.72
CA LYS A 161 -53.44 -1.01 15.25
C LYS A 161 -53.56 -2.51 15.52
N ARG A 162 -53.11 -3.36 14.59
CA ARG A 162 -53.09 -4.82 14.76
C ARG A 162 -52.24 -5.23 15.96
N ASN A 163 -51.03 -4.69 16.07
CA ASN A 163 -50.12 -4.98 17.16
C ASN A 163 -50.67 -4.50 18.51
N ALA A 164 -51.35 -3.35 18.53
CA ALA A 164 -52.05 -2.85 19.70
C ALA A 164 -53.20 -3.79 20.11
N ALA A 165 -53.99 -4.29 19.16
CA ALA A 165 -55.06 -5.25 19.42
C ALA A 165 -54.53 -6.60 19.97
N LEU A 166 -53.44 -7.12 19.40
CA LEU A 166 -52.76 -8.33 19.91
C LEU A 166 -52.24 -8.11 21.33
N ARG A 167 -51.62 -6.94 21.58
CA ARG A 167 -51.15 -6.56 22.91
C ARG A 167 -52.29 -6.43 23.90
N ALA A 168 -53.41 -5.82 23.51
CA ALA A 168 -54.61 -5.69 24.34
C ALA A 168 -55.21 -7.06 24.66
N GLY A 169 -55.26 -7.98 23.69
CA GLY A 169 -55.67 -9.37 23.92
C GLY A 169 -54.78 -10.07 24.96
N LYS A 170 -53.46 -9.92 24.84
CA LYS A 170 -52.50 -10.46 25.80
C LYS A 170 -52.65 -9.82 27.20
N ILE A 171 -52.80 -8.50 27.27
CA ILE A 171 -53.00 -7.79 28.54
C ILE A 171 -54.33 -8.19 29.17
N ASN A 172 -55.42 -8.31 28.43
CA ASN A 172 -56.72 -8.73 28.98
C ASN A 172 -56.66 -10.17 29.50
N HIS A 173 -55.98 -11.07 28.79
CA HIS A 173 -55.68 -12.40 29.30
C HIS A 173 -54.86 -12.35 30.59
N MET A 174 -53.93 -11.39 30.73
CA MET A 174 -53.08 -11.21 31.92
C MET A 174 -53.72 -10.39 33.04
N ARG A 175 -54.71 -9.52 32.78
CA ARG A 175 -55.35 -8.62 33.76
C ARG A 175 -56.62 -9.20 34.36
N MET A 176 -57.43 -9.93 33.58
CA MET A 176 -58.47 -10.81 34.14
C MET A 176 -57.83 -12.02 34.88
N ALA A 177 -56.53 -12.18 34.71
CA ALA A 177 -55.65 -13.02 35.49
C ALA A 177 -54.97 -12.20 36.59
N GLU A 178 -55.69 -11.84 37.66
CA GLU A 178 -55.06 -11.42 38.94
C GLU A 178 -54.00 -12.43 39.42
N THR A 179 -54.07 -13.66 38.88
CA THR A 179 -53.13 -14.75 38.99
C THR A 179 -52.85 -15.37 37.62
N ARG A 180 -51.61 -15.84 37.38
CA ARG A 180 -51.13 -16.55 36.16
C ARG A 180 -51.89 -17.85 35.79
N THR A 181 -53.02 -18.14 36.41
CA THR A 181 -53.79 -19.39 36.28
C THR A 181 -55.02 -19.22 35.38
N ASP A 182 -55.37 -20.29 34.66
CA ASP A 182 -56.48 -20.32 33.67
C ASP A 182 -57.91 -20.31 34.29
N TYR A 183 -58.00 -20.36 35.62
CA TYR A 183 -59.24 -20.35 36.40
C TYR A 183 -59.25 -19.17 37.38
N ASP A 184 -60.44 -18.76 37.79
CA ASP A 184 -60.66 -17.79 38.85
C ASP A 184 -60.36 -18.43 40.22
N VAL A 185 -59.50 -17.81 41.02
CA VAL A 185 -59.01 -18.38 42.29
C VAL A 185 -60.08 -18.37 43.38
N ILE A 186 -61.08 -17.48 43.25
CA ILE A 186 -62.16 -17.35 44.23
C ILE A 186 -63.27 -18.38 43.94
N THR A 187 -63.64 -18.54 42.68
CA THR A 187 -64.77 -19.41 42.27
C THR A 187 -64.34 -20.78 41.74
N GLY A 188 -63.07 -20.96 41.36
CA GLY A 188 -62.54 -22.18 40.75
C GLY A 188 -62.99 -22.42 39.30
N LEU A 189 -63.82 -21.54 38.74
CA LEU A 189 -64.37 -21.69 37.40
C LEU A 189 -63.37 -21.24 36.32
N PRO A 190 -63.42 -21.83 35.11
CA PRO A 190 -62.57 -21.41 34.00
C PRO A 190 -62.87 -19.96 33.61
N LYS A 191 -61.83 -19.16 33.40
CA LYS A 191 -61.99 -17.73 33.04
C LYS A 191 -62.58 -17.59 31.63
N PRO A 192 -63.50 -16.64 31.40
CA PRO A 192 -64.03 -16.38 30.06
C PRO A 192 -62.92 -15.88 29.14
N LYS A 193 -62.75 -16.53 27.98
CA LYS A 193 -61.80 -16.10 26.95
C LYS A 193 -62.31 -14.80 26.30
N VAL A 194 -61.85 -13.65 26.79
CA VAL A 194 -62.12 -12.36 26.15
C VAL A 194 -61.30 -12.29 24.86
N ARG A 195 -61.97 -12.44 23.71
CA ARG A 195 -61.34 -12.25 22.40
C ARG A 195 -61.41 -10.76 22.04
N VAL A 196 -60.26 -10.12 22.00
CA VAL A 196 -60.14 -8.79 21.38
C VAL A 196 -60.16 -9.00 19.86
N PRO A 197 -61.06 -8.34 19.11
CA PRO A 197 -61.07 -8.43 17.66
C PRO A 197 -59.76 -7.84 17.14
N VAL A 198 -58.98 -8.67 16.42
CA VAL A 198 -57.74 -8.25 15.78
C VAL A 198 -58.08 -7.78 14.37
N PRO A 199 -57.81 -6.51 14.01
CA PRO A 199 -58.01 -6.03 12.64
C PRO A 199 -57.21 -6.86 11.64
N GLU A 200 -57.83 -7.22 10.53
CA GLU A 200 -57.15 -7.87 9.41
C GLU A 200 -56.21 -6.87 8.73
N LEU A 201 -55.00 -7.32 8.40
CA LEU A 201 -54.03 -6.49 7.71
C LEU A 201 -54.28 -6.59 6.20
N GLY A 202 -54.42 -5.45 5.53
CA GLY A 202 -54.50 -5.40 4.07
C GLY A 202 -53.21 -5.90 3.39
N PRO A 203 -53.23 -6.08 2.05
CA PRO A 203 -52.03 -6.41 1.30
C PRO A 203 -50.99 -5.27 1.44
N GLU A 204 -49.72 -5.65 1.45
CA GLU A 204 -48.62 -4.68 1.42
C GLU A 204 -48.65 -3.92 0.08
N PRO A 205 -48.54 -2.58 0.09
CA PRO A 205 -48.58 -1.82 -1.14
C PRO A 205 -47.35 -2.12 -1.99
N VAL A 206 -47.54 -2.23 -3.30
CA VAL A 206 -46.46 -2.51 -4.26
C VAL A 206 -45.78 -1.21 -4.63
N ALA A 207 -44.47 -1.12 -4.34
CA ALA A 207 -43.68 0.04 -4.71
C ALA A 207 -43.68 0.25 -6.23
N PRO A 208 -43.87 1.50 -6.71
CA PRO A 208 -43.62 1.79 -8.11
C PRO A 208 -42.16 1.48 -8.43
N GLU A 209 -41.90 0.91 -9.60
CA GLU A 209 -40.55 0.61 -10.07
C GLU A 209 -39.76 1.92 -10.11
N LYS A 210 -38.72 2.02 -9.27
CA LYS A 210 -37.87 3.20 -9.25
C LYS A 210 -37.08 3.22 -10.55
N VAL A 211 -37.40 4.17 -11.42
CA VAL A 211 -36.51 4.53 -12.52
C VAL A 211 -35.33 5.25 -11.88
N GLU A 212 -34.29 4.50 -11.54
CA GLU A 212 -33.04 5.08 -11.07
C GLU A 212 -32.48 5.95 -12.20
N ARG A 213 -32.51 7.27 -12.01
CA ARG A 213 -31.76 8.15 -12.91
C ARG A 213 -30.29 7.88 -12.65
N GLU A 214 -29.60 7.43 -13.67
CA GLU A 214 -28.15 7.30 -13.66
C GLU A 214 -27.57 8.67 -13.31
N LYS A 215 -27.03 8.80 -12.10
CA LYS A 215 -26.27 10.00 -11.75
C LYS A 215 -25.06 10.02 -12.67
N PRO A 216 -24.70 11.15 -13.29
CA PRO A 216 -23.47 11.24 -14.05
C PRO A 216 -22.33 10.80 -13.15
N GLU A 217 -21.57 9.79 -13.59
CA GLU A 217 -20.48 9.25 -12.80
C GLU A 217 -19.47 10.37 -12.56
N ALA A 218 -19.23 10.69 -11.29
CA ALA A 218 -18.19 11.64 -10.94
C ALA A 218 -16.84 11.13 -11.46
N TYR A 219 -16.09 12.01 -12.11
CA TYR A 219 -14.75 11.70 -12.61
C TYR A 219 -13.89 11.14 -11.46
N ARG A 220 -13.60 9.83 -11.54
CA ARG A 220 -12.75 9.13 -10.58
C ARG A 220 -11.31 9.28 -11.03
N VAL A 221 -10.50 10.02 -10.27
CA VAL A 221 -9.06 10.16 -10.54
C VAL A 221 -8.33 8.82 -10.51
N ASP A 222 -8.85 7.89 -9.71
CA ASP A 222 -8.43 6.51 -9.53
C ASP A 222 -8.60 5.64 -10.80
N MET A 223 -9.39 6.07 -11.80
CA MET A 223 -9.46 5.38 -13.10
C MET A 223 -8.35 5.78 -14.08
N GLN A 224 -7.75 6.96 -13.93
CA GLN A 224 -6.73 7.44 -14.88
C GLN A 224 -5.30 7.04 -14.48
N TYR A 225 -5.05 6.88 -13.18
CA TYR A 225 -3.79 6.34 -12.66
C TYR A 225 -4.11 5.15 -11.79
N GLY A 226 -4.11 3.96 -12.40
CA GLY A 226 -4.37 2.71 -11.70
C GLY A 226 -3.39 2.53 -10.56
N VAL A 227 -3.83 2.89 -9.34
CA VAL A 227 -3.32 2.53 -8.01
C VAL A 227 -4.20 3.33 -7.06
N GLY A 228 -5.31 2.72 -6.65
CA GLY A 228 -6.02 3.16 -5.46
C GLY A 228 -5.08 3.07 -4.25
N ASP A 229 -5.44 3.79 -3.19
CA ASP A 229 -4.77 3.93 -1.88
C ASP A 229 -4.21 2.63 -1.21
N ALA A 230 -4.38 1.46 -1.82
CA ALA A 230 -3.81 0.19 -1.39
C ALA A 230 -2.29 0.09 -1.60
N ALA A 231 -1.72 0.56 -2.71
CA ALA A 231 -0.29 0.34 -2.98
C ALA A 231 0.64 1.28 -2.17
N VAL A 232 0.15 2.48 -1.82
CA VAL A 232 0.94 3.45 -1.02
C VAL A 232 1.02 3.04 0.45
N ARG A 233 0.02 2.30 0.97
CA ARG A 233 0.04 1.75 2.34
C ARG A 233 1.04 0.60 2.49
N GLU A 234 1.16 -0.28 1.51
CA GLU A 234 2.09 -1.42 1.58
C GLU A 234 3.58 -1.01 1.53
N THR A 235 3.92 0.11 0.90
CA THR A 235 5.31 0.58 0.82
C THR A 235 5.75 1.31 2.08
N HIS A 236 4.83 1.96 2.80
CA HIS A 236 5.18 2.71 4.02
C HIS A 236 5.31 1.81 5.26
N GLU A 237 4.56 0.71 5.34
CA GLU A 237 4.64 -0.23 6.48
C GLU A 237 5.88 -1.12 6.47
N LYS A 238 6.54 -1.30 5.32
CA LYS A 238 7.73 -2.17 5.20
C LYS A 238 9.07 -1.45 5.47
N GLU A 239 9.11 -0.13 5.40
CA GLU A 239 10.36 0.64 5.56
C GLU A 239 10.61 1.15 6.99
N ASP A 240 9.58 1.18 7.86
CA ASP A 240 9.70 1.73 9.22
C ASP A 240 10.30 0.76 10.28
N TRP A 241 10.70 -0.47 9.91
CA TRP A 241 11.22 -1.47 10.88
C TRP A 241 12.75 -1.68 10.89
N LYS A 242 13.56 -0.74 10.39
CA LYS A 242 15.02 -0.86 10.49
C LYS A 242 15.74 0.45 10.83
N PHE A 243 15.32 1.14 11.88
CA PHE A 243 16.21 2.10 12.53
C PHE A 243 15.98 2.23 14.04
N GLY A 244 16.97 1.78 14.83
CA GLY A 244 17.23 2.29 16.18
C GLY A 244 16.60 1.51 17.36
N GLY A 245 17.40 0.70 18.05
CA GLY A 245 17.02 0.12 19.33
C GLY A 245 18.06 -0.79 19.98
N ARG A 246 19.31 -0.32 20.14
CA ARG A 246 20.26 -0.93 21.09
C ARG A 246 20.08 -0.28 22.46
N GLY A 247 19.94 -1.11 23.50
CA GLY A 247 19.83 -0.75 24.92
C GLY A 247 18.47 -1.19 25.45
N GLY A 248 18.27 -2.32 26.12
CA GLY A 248 19.09 -2.86 27.20
C GLY A 248 18.52 -2.33 28.53
N ASN A 249 17.57 -3.06 29.11
CA ASN A 249 17.48 -3.30 30.56
C ASN A 249 16.35 -4.27 30.89
N THR A 250 16.77 -5.50 31.20
CA THR A 250 16.06 -6.49 32.01
C THR A 250 16.11 -6.11 33.50
N TRP A 251 15.26 -6.78 34.29
CA TRP A 251 15.07 -6.75 35.77
C TRP A 251 14.08 -5.68 36.27
N GLY A 252 13.00 -6.00 37.00
CA GLY A 252 12.52 -7.27 37.53
C GLY A 252 11.36 -7.07 38.52
N ARG A 253 10.70 -8.19 38.83
CA ARG A 253 9.72 -8.47 39.90
C ARG A 253 8.39 -7.71 39.93
#